data_AF-A0A1W5XNH6-F1
#
_entry.id   AF-A0A1W5XNH6-F1
#
_cell.length_a   1.000
_cell.length_b   1.000
_cell.length_c   1.000
_cell.angle_alpha   90.00
_cell.angle_beta   90.00
_cell.angle_gamma   90.00
#
_symmetry.space_group_name_H-M   'P 1'
#
loop_
_entity.id
_entity.type
_entity.pdbx_description
1 polymer ?
#
loop_
_entity_poly.entity_id
_entity_poly.type
_entity_poly.pdbx_seq_one_letter_code
_entity_poly.pdbx_strand_id
1 'polypeptide(L)'
;MSGPCSYVRPRRIRRGAALTLFLASVLATGAVTGTWSDRAEGAAGRAAPDGAVPRAHGSASARSSATADRAAVERAATEAIEDGKSGSQAAAEVVSRSGDRWSTIYTPGEFEDFQAQLDGRYVGVGLWVRQVAGRTEVSRVRPGSPAAGAGIAVGDRLRAVDGRATRDRPVTETVAALRGETHRGARAAVGTAVRLDLQRGERRWSVTLHRVRLRTPNVVTDRPAGPHGPTRVKIASFARGTGDAVRRAVRRASPHGGLLLDLRGNTGGLVTEAVATASAFLDGGLVATYDMRGAQRALYAERGGNTRLPLVVLVDGGTMSAAELLTGALQDRGRAVVVGSPTFGKGSVQMPSRLPDGSVAELTVGHYRTPSGRIVDDAGITPDLVVGDHAERRARTVLSGLGAGA
;
A
#
# COMPACT_ATOMS: atom_id res chain seq x y z
N MET A 1 -37.01 -41.34 -2.85
CA MET A 1 -37.19 -40.84 -1.46
C MET A 1 -35.98 -39.96 -1.16
N SER A 2 -35.92 -38.70 -1.58
CA SER A 2 -36.63 -37.52 -1.06
C SER A 2 -36.40 -37.30 0.44
N GLY A 3 -35.37 -36.53 0.77
CA GLY A 3 -35.11 -35.92 2.08
C GLY A 3 -34.30 -34.62 1.89
N PRO A 4 -34.57 -33.53 2.63
CA PRO A 4 -34.58 -32.19 2.04
C PRO A 4 -33.29 -31.39 2.22
N CYS A 5 -32.93 -30.66 1.16
CA CYS A 5 -31.96 -29.57 1.16
C CYS A 5 -32.37 -28.44 2.11
N SER A 6 -31.57 -28.19 3.14
CA SER A 6 -31.66 -26.99 3.96
C SER A 6 -30.61 -25.98 3.50
N TYR A 7 -30.93 -25.24 2.43
CA TYR A 7 -30.14 -24.11 1.95
C TYR A 7 -30.41 -22.90 2.85
N VAL A 8 -29.52 -22.64 3.82
CA VAL A 8 -29.57 -21.40 4.61
C VAL A 8 -28.86 -20.30 3.82
N ARG A 9 -29.65 -19.41 3.19
CA ARG A 9 -29.15 -18.14 2.63
C ARG A 9 -28.45 -17.33 3.73
N PRO A 10 -27.21 -16.82 3.53
CA PRO A 10 -26.65 -15.85 4.45
C PRO A 10 -27.45 -14.55 4.33
N ARG A 11 -28.13 -14.19 5.43
CA ARG A 11 -28.84 -12.93 5.58
C ARG A 11 -27.87 -11.77 5.33
N ARG A 12 -28.29 -10.83 4.48
CA ARG A 12 -27.63 -9.52 4.29
C ARG A 12 -27.62 -8.80 5.64
N ILE A 13 -26.49 -8.84 6.34
CA ILE A 13 -26.26 -7.98 7.51
C ILE A 13 -25.93 -6.59 6.95
N ARG A 14 -26.83 -5.65 7.23
CA ARG A 14 -26.65 -4.21 7.03
C ARG A 14 -25.36 -3.79 7.75
N ARG A 15 -24.32 -3.47 6.99
CA ARG A 15 -23.07 -2.91 7.52
C ARG A 15 -23.27 -1.41 7.73
N GLY A 16 -23.79 -1.07 8.89
CA GLY A 16 -23.50 0.20 9.56
C GLY A 16 -22.59 -0.11 10.74
N ALA A 17 -21.62 0.78 10.99
CA ALA A 17 -20.64 0.78 12.07
C ALA A 17 -19.29 0.07 11.82
N ALA A 18 -18.25 0.93 11.87
CA ALA A 18 -16.93 0.72 12.43
C ALA A 18 -16.01 -0.32 11.76
N LEU A 19 -15.36 0.10 10.68
CA LEU A 19 -14.01 -0.37 10.38
C LEU A 19 -13.12 0.86 10.09
N THR A 20 -12.81 1.65 11.12
CA THR A 20 -11.80 2.71 11.02
C THR A 20 -10.40 2.08 11.09
N LEU A 21 -10.08 1.24 10.11
CA LEU A 21 -8.69 0.93 9.79
C LEU A 21 -8.19 2.10 8.95
N PHE A 22 -7.36 2.96 9.56
CA PHE A 22 -6.60 3.98 8.85
C PHE A 22 -5.66 3.29 7.84
N LEU A 23 -6.21 2.98 6.67
CA LEU A 23 -5.45 2.56 5.50
C LEU A 23 -4.91 3.84 4.87
N ALA A 24 -3.74 4.28 5.36
CA ALA A 24 -2.94 5.32 4.72
C ALA A 24 -2.35 4.76 3.40
N SER A 25 -3.23 4.43 2.46
CA SER A 25 -2.89 4.07 1.10
C SER A 25 -3.14 5.27 0.22
N VAL A 26 -2.10 5.70 -0.49
CA VAL A 26 -2.16 6.95 -1.24
C VAL A 26 -1.80 6.67 -2.68
N LEU A 27 -2.73 6.91 -3.59
CA LEU A 27 -2.42 7.11 -5.00
C LEU A 27 -1.99 8.57 -5.18
N ALA A 28 -0.86 8.96 -4.60
CA ALA A 28 -0.30 10.29 -4.83
C ALA A 28 0.30 10.36 -6.23
N THR A 29 -0.38 11.06 -7.12
CA THR A 29 0.24 11.64 -8.31
C THR A 29 1.29 12.65 -7.86
N GLY A 30 2.54 12.49 -8.34
CA GLY A 30 3.80 13.03 -7.79
C GLY A 30 4.00 14.56 -7.69
N ALA A 31 2.93 15.35 -7.54
CA ALA A 31 3.01 16.79 -7.31
C ALA A 31 3.69 17.16 -5.97
N VAL A 32 3.69 16.26 -4.97
CA VAL A 32 4.23 16.56 -3.63
C VAL A 32 5.59 15.88 -3.33
N THR A 33 6.14 15.10 -4.27
CA THR A 33 7.50 14.53 -4.13
C THR A 33 8.61 15.40 -4.73
N GLY A 34 8.31 16.62 -5.20
CA GLY A 34 9.31 17.53 -5.79
C GLY A 34 9.93 17.02 -7.09
N THR A 35 9.25 16.10 -7.79
CA THR A 35 9.76 15.45 -9.01
C THR A 35 9.33 16.12 -10.30
N TRP A 36 8.58 17.21 -10.24
CA TRP A 36 8.26 18.06 -11.39
C TRP A 36 8.62 19.50 -10.99
N SER A 37 9.77 19.97 -11.48
CA SER A 37 9.98 21.41 -11.65
C SER A 37 9.25 21.83 -12.93
N ASP A 38 8.76 23.08 -12.97
CA ASP A 38 8.09 23.74 -14.10
C ASP A 38 8.94 23.77 -15.38
N ARG A 39 9.16 22.61 -16.01
CA ARG A 39 9.87 22.50 -17.29
C ARG A 39 9.06 21.81 -18.40
N ALA A 40 7.78 21.54 -18.15
CA ALA A 40 6.88 20.95 -19.15
C ALA A 40 5.88 21.96 -19.75
N GLU A 41 6.14 23.27 -19.67
CA GLU A 41 5.40 24.28 -20.45
C GLU A 41 6.08 24.64 -21.79
N GLY A 42 7.21 24.01 -22.13
CA GLY A 42 8.01 24.37 -23.31
C GLY A 42 7.84 23.52 -24.58
N ALA A 43 6.93 22.55 -24.62
CA ALA A 43 6.81 21.65 -25.78
C ALA A 43 5.36 21.48 -26.25
N ALA A 44 4.60 22.58 -26.31
CA ALA A 44 3.41 22.67 -27.14
C ALA A 44 3.82 23.27 -28.49
N GLY A 45 4.06 22.42 -29.49
CA GLY A 45 4.44 22.90 -30.81
C GLY A 45 4.79 21.81 -31.79
N ARG A 46 3.78 21.06 -32.24
CA ARG A 46 3.58 20.58 -33.63
C ARG A 46 2.48 19.51 -33.66
N ALA A 47 1.32 19.92 -34.16
CA ALA A 47 0.23 19.03 -34.53
C ALA A 47 0.60 18.24 -35.81
N ALA A 48 0.13 16.99 -35.88
CA ALA A 48 -0.07 16.22 -37.12
C ALA A 48 -1.19 15.17 -36.88
N PRO A 49 -1.92 14.74 -37.93
CA PRO A 49 -3.38 14.68 -37.90
C PRO A 49 -4.00 13.30 -37.65
N ASP A 50 -5.27 13.35 -37.25
CA ASP A 50 -6.37 12.39 -37.39
C ASP A 50 -6.05 10.89 -37.53
N GLY A 51 -6.19 10.19 -36.41
CA GLY A 51 -6.51 8.77 -36.35
C GLY A 51 -7.71 8.56 -35.43
N ALA A 52 -8.89 8.37 -36.00
CA ALA A 52 -10.14 8.14 -35.27
C ALA A 52 -10.05 6.88 -34.40
N VAL A 53 -10.17 7.05 -33.08
CA VAL A 53 -10.40 5.95 -32.13
C VAL A 53 -11.92 5.74 -32.01
N PRO A 54 -12.46 4.51 -32.11
CA PRO A 54 -13.90 4.29 -32.10
C PRO A 54 -14.50 4.64 -30.73
N ARG A 55 -15.53 5.49 -30.73
CA ARG A 55 -16.40 5.70 -29.56
C ARG A 55 -17.25 4.45 -29.36
N ALA A 56 -16.89 3.62 -28.38
CA ALA A 56 -17.77 2.58 -27.87
C ALA A 56 -18.77 3.20 -26.89
N HIS A 57 -20.02 3.34 -27.33
CA HIS A 57 -21.16 3.61 -26.47
C HIS A 57 -21.51 2.37 -25.65
N GLY A 58 -21.39 2.49 -24.33
CA GLY A 58 -21.90 1.53 -23.36
C GLY A 58 -22.11 2.25 -22.03
N SER A 59 -23.32 2.77 -21.82
CA SER A 59 -23.70 3.48 -20.61
C SER A 59 -23.85 2.50 -19.44
N ALA A 60 -22.78 2.28 -18.70
CA ALA A 60 -22.88 1.94 -17.29
C ALA A 60 -22.78 3.26 -16.52
N SER A 61 -23.88 3.65 -15.88
CA SER A 61 -23.94 4.78 -14.94
C SER A 61 -22.88 4.57 -13.85
N ALA A 62 -21.71 5.17 -14.03
CA ALA A 62 -20.79 5.42 -12.95
C ALA A 62 -21.51 6.38 -12.01
N ARG A 63 -22.04 5.87 -10.90
CA ARG A 63 -22.45 6.70 -9.77
C ARG A 63 -21.26 7.61 -9.48
N SER A 64 -21.43 8.92 -9.71
CA SER A 64 -20.47 9.93 -9.30
C SER A 64 -20.21 9.69 -7.82
N SER A 65 -19.03 9.14 -7.50
CA SER A 65 -18.59 9.02 -6.11
C SER A 65 -18.51 10.45 -5.59
N ALA A 66 -19.28 10.78 -4.56
CA ALA A 66 -19.21 12.11 -3.97
C ALA A 66 -17.75 12.38 -3.54
N THR A 67 -17.16 13.44 -4.07
CA THR A 67 -15.80 13.90 -3.74
C THR A 67 -15.90 15.16 -2.91
N ALA A 68 -15.02 15.34 -1.93
CA ALA A 68 -14.95 16.58 -1.17
C ALA A 68 -14.61 17.77 -2.08
N ASP A 69 -15.40 18.84 -2.03
CA ASP A 69 -15.10 20.09 -2.73
C ASP A 69 -13.91 20.77 -2.06
N ARG A 70 -12.78 20.83 -2.79
CA ARG A 70 -11.56 21.47 -2.34
C ARG A 70 -11.77 22.92 -1.91
N ALA A 71 -12.52 23.70 -2.68
CA ALA A 71 -12.72 25.11 -2.38
C ALA A 71 -13.56 25.26 -1.10
N ALA A 72 -14.51 24.36 -0.85
CA ALA A 72 -15.25 24.31 0.40
C ALA A 72 -14.35 23.93 1.59
N VAL A 73 -13.44 22.97 1.41
CA VAL A 73 -12.47 22.57 2.44
C VAL A 73 -11.52 23.73 2.79
N GLU A 74 -10.97 24.40 1.78
CA GLU A 74 -10.07 25.55 1.97
C GLU A 74 -10.77 26.76 2.61
N ARG A 75 -12.00 27.08 2.18
CA ARG A 75 -12.80 28.16 2.79
C ARG A 75 -13.11 27.87 4.27
N ALA A 76 -13.60 26.67 4.57
CA ALA A 76 -13.93 26.30 5.95
C ALA A 76 -12.70 26.35 6.87
N ALA A 77 -11.53 25.93 6.37
CA ALA A 77 -10.28 26.05 7.13
C ALA A 77 -9.92 27.52 7.39
N THR A 78 -10.06 28.37 6.37
CA THR A 78 -9.71 29.81 6.45
C THR A 78 -10.62 30.54 7.43
N GLU A 79 -11.94 30.42 7.27
CA GLU A 79 -12.94 31.05 8.14
C GLU A 79 -12.77 30.62 9.61
N ALA A 80 -12.48 29.33 9.84
CA ALA A 80 -12.23 28.84 11.19
C ALA A 80 -10.96 29.46 11.82
N ILE A 81 -9.90 29.66 11.04
CA ILE A 81 -8.67 30.31 11.52
C ILE A 81 -8.93 31.79 11.86
N GLU A 82 -9.68 32.50 11.02
CA GLU A 82 -10.09 33.89 11.27
C GLU A 82 -10.92 34.02 12.56
N ASP A 83 -11.73 33.01 12.87
CA ASP A 83 -12.49 32.87 14.11
C ASP A 83 -11.65 32.41 15.32
N GLY A 84 -10.34 32.17 15.17
CA GLY A 84 -9.48 31.63 16.22
C GLY A 84 -9.71 30.15 16.56
N LYS A 85 -10.36 29.40 15.67
CA LYS A 85 -10.63 27.96 15.77
C LYS A 85 -9.63 27.13 14.94
N SER A 86 -9.72 25.80 15.04
CA SER A 86 -8.85 24.89 14.28
C SER A 86 -9.28 24.74 12.83
N GLY A 87 -8.45 25.22 11.88
CA GLY A 87 -8.68 25.07 10.44
C GLY A 87 -8.78 23.60 10.00
N SER A 88 -7.84 22.76 10.45
CA SER A 88 -7.85 21.31 10.19
C SER A 88 -9.12 20.59 10.67
N GLN A 89 -9.69 20.97 11.82
CA GLN A 89 -10.96 20.38 12.29
C GLN A 89 -12.14 20.80 11.41
N ALA A 90 -12.24 22.08 11.05
CA ALA A 90 -13.29 22.57 10.15
C ALA A 90 -13.19 21.93 8.75
N ALA A 91 -11.97 21.80 8.22
CA ALA A 91 -11.70 21.06 6.98
C ALA A 91 -12.15 19.59 7.08
N ALA A 92 -11.86 18.92 8.20
CA ALA A 92 -12.24 17.53 8.42
C ALA A 92 -13.76 17.35 8.49
N GLU A 93 -14.49 18.32 9.04
CA GLU A 93 -15.96 18.31 9.05
C GLU A 93 -16.57 18.44 7.65
N VAL A 94 -15.97 19.25 6.77
CA VAL A 94 -16.39 19.33 5.36
C VAL A 94 -16.14 17.99 4.66
N VAL A 95 -14.95 17.42 4.83
CA VAL A 95 -14.62 16.10 4.26
C VAL A 95 -15.58 15.02 4.74
N SER A 96 -15.84 14.95 6.05
CA SER A 96 -16.75 13.97 6.66
C SER A 96 -18.18 14.05 6.08
N ARG A 97 -18.67 15.27 5.81
CA ARG A 97 -20.00 15.50 5.23
C ARG A 97 -20.08 15.25 3.72
N SER A 98 -18.95 15.18 3.02
CA SER A 98 -18.91 15.02 1.57
C SER A 98 -19.33 13.63 1.07
N GLY A 99 -19.30 12.61 1.94
CA GLY A 99 -19.51 11.22 1.53
C GLY A 99 -18.31 10.58 0.82
N ASP A 100 -17.21 11.33 0.65
CA ASP A 100 -15.94 10.79 0.16
C ASP A 100 -15.27 9.95 1.24
N ARG A 101 -15.26 8.64 1.03
CA ARG A 101 -14.67 7.67 1.96
C ARG A 101 -13.14 7.65 1.99
N TRP A 102 -12.48 8.35 1.06
CA TRP A 102 -11.03 8.32 0.90
C TRP A 102 -10.34 9.62 1.30
N SER A 103 -11.04 10.74 1.19
CA SER A 103 -10.50 12.05 1.55
C SER A 103 -10.18 12.11 3.05
N THR A 104 -9.06 12.74 3.40
CA THR A 104 -8.62 12.88 4.79
C THR A 104 -7.89 14.19 5.01
N ILE A 105 -7.93 14.70 6.23
CA ILE A 105 -7.13 15.85 6.67
C ILE A 105 -6.06 15.36 7.60
N TYR A 106 -4.81 15.75 7.35
CA TYR A 106 -3.67 15.51 8.23
C TYR A 106 -3.25 16.81 8.89
N THR A 107 -3.02 16.78 10.20
CA THR A 107 -2.21 17.80 10.85
C THR A 107 -0.78 17.81 10.28
N PRO A 108 0.02 18.88 10.49
CA PRO A 108 1.40 18.92 10.01
C PRO A 108 2.23 17.71 10.46
N GLY A 109 2.14 17.33 11.74
CA GLY A 109 2.86 16.18 12.28
C GLY A 109 2.40 14.83 11.72
N GLU A 110 1.09 14.65 11.53
CA GLU A 110 0.55 13.44 10.90
C GLU A 110 1.01 13.32 9.44
N PHE A 111 1.08 14.44 8.71
CA PHE A 111 1.56 14.45 7.34
C PHE A 111 3.07 14.16 7.25
N GLU A 112 3.88 14.67 8.19
CA GLU A 112 5.30 14.33 8.27
C GLU A 112 5.53 12.82 8.50
N ASP A 113 4.74 12.23 9.39
CA ASP A 113 4.81 10.79 9.64
C ASP A 113 4.34 9.98 8.44
N PHE A 114 3.29 10.43 7.77
CA PHE A 114 2.82 9.84 6.52
C PHE A 114 3.90 9.88 5.44
N GLN A 115 4.57 11.02 5.25
CA GLN A 115 5.71 11.15 4.33
C GLN A 115 6.88 10.25 4.72
N ALA A 116 7.19 10.12 6.00
CA ALA A 116 8.21 9.20 6.47
C ALA A 116 7.86 7.75 6.08
N GLN A 117 6.60 7.33 6.19
CA GLN A 117 6.16 6.01 5.74
C GLN A 117 6.35 5.80 4.24
N LEU A 118 6.04 6.81 3.41
CA LEU A 118 6.31 6.78 1.97
C LEU A 118 7.80 6.74 1.64
N ASP A 119 8.66 7.24 2.51
CA ASP A 119 10.12 7.07 2.42
C ASP A 119 10.60 5.69 2.91
N GLY A 120 9.68 4.79 3.28
CA GLY A 120 9.98 3.49 3.88
C GLY A 120 10.55 3.62 5.29
N ARG A 121 10.25 4.72 5.97
CA ARG A 121 10.70 5.03 7.33
C ARG A 121 9.56 4.93 8.33
N TYR A 122 9.89 4.61 9.57
CA TYR A 122 8.94 4.61 10.69
C TYR A 122 9.66 4.99 11.98
N VAL A 123 8.90 5.44 12.98
CA VAL A 123 9.43 5.70 14.33
C VAL A 123 9.25 4.45 15.19
N GLY A 124 10.29 4.07 15.92
CA GLY A 124 10.23 2.95 16.86
C GLY A 124 11.60 2.52 17.35
N VAL A 125 11.67 1.31 17.90
CA VAL A 125 12.91 0.79 18.54
C VAL A 125 13.64 -0.29 17.73
N GLY A 126 13.06 -0.73 16.61
CA GLY A 126 13.73 -1.64 15.66
C GLY A 126 13.58 -3.12 15.94
N LEU A 127 12.48 -3.52 16.55
CA LEU A 127 12.12 -4.90 16.80
C LEU A 127 10.78 -5.25 16.17
N TRP A 128 10.66 -6.50 15.71
CA TRP A 128 9.41 -7.10 15.25
C TRP A 128 9.04 -8.21 16.20
N VAL A 129 7.74 -8.34 16.47
CA VAL A 129 7.21 -9.36 17.37
C VAL A 129 6.19 -10.23 16.65
N ARG A 130 6.03 -11.46 17.13
CA ARG A 130 5.00 -12.40 16.71
C ARG A 130 4.35 -13.01 17.95
N GLN A 131 3.14 -13.55 17.78
CA GLN A 131 2.51 -14.37 18.80
C GLN A 131 2.87 -15.84 18.59
N VAL A 132 3.33 -16.51 19.64
CA VAL A 132 3.61 -17.94 19.68
C VAL A 132 3.00 -18.49 20.97
N ALA A 133 2.01 -19.38 20.83
CA ALA A 133 1.31 -19.99 21.97
C ALA A 133 0.83 -18.96 23.03
N GLY A 134 0.24 -17.84 22.58
CA GLY A 134 -0.26 -16.76 23.44
C GLY A 134 0.83 -15.87 24.08
N ARG A 135 2.09 -16.01 23.64
CA ARG A 135 3.23 -15.23 24.12
C ARG A 135 3.81 -14.39 22.98
N THR A 136 4.12 -13.14 23.30
CA THR A 136 4.81 -12.25 22.37
C THR A 136 6.30 -12.54 22.37
N GLU A 137 6.83 -12.95 21.22
CA GLU A 137 8.26 -13.22 20.99
C GLU A 137 8.84 -12.28 19.94
N VAL A 138 10.10 -11.89 20.11
CA VAL A 138 10.87 -11.15 19.12
C VAL A 138 11.14 -12.06 17.92
N SER A 139 10.61 -11.68 16.76
CA SER A 139 10.80 -12.40 15.49
C SER A 139 11.95 -11.86 14.66
N ARG A 140 12.31 -10.58 14.84
CA ARG A 140 13.41 -9.92 14.14
C ARG A 140 13.90 -8.73 14.95
N VAL A 141 15.20 -8.46 14.85
CA VAL A 141 15.84 -7.24 15.37
C VAL A 141 16.59 -6.60 14.21
N ARG A 142 16.44 -5.28 14.02
CA ARG A 142 17.18 -4.58 12.97
C ARG A 142 18.60 -4.26 13.46
N PRO A 143 19.65 -4.59 12.70
CA PRO A 143 21.01 -4.13 12.99
C PRO A 143 21.10 -2.60 13.13
N GLY A 144 21.92 -2.11 14.05
CA GLY A 144 22.09 -0.68 14.31
C GLY A 144 20.87 0.03 14.91
N SER A 145 19.87 -0.70 15.41
CA SER A 145 18.71 -0.13 16.09
C SER A 145 18.90 -0.04 17.62
N PRO A 146 18.09 0.78 18.33
CA PRO A 146 18.08 0.79 19.80
C PRO A 146 17.92 -0.61 20.41
N ALA A 147 17.05 -1.45 19.83
CA ALA A 147 16.86 -2.82 20.28
C ALA A 147 18.12 -3.69 20.11
N ALA A 148 18.83 -3.55 18.98
CA ALA A 148 20.09 -4.25 18.76
C ALA A 148 21.19 -3.79 19.72
N GLY A 149 21.31 -2.47 19.95
CA GLY A 149 22.26 -1.91 20.91
C GLY A 149 22.02 -2.37 22.34
N ALA A 150 20.76 -2.68 22.70
CA ALA A 150 20.38 -3.24 23.98
C ALA A 150 20.55 -4.77 24.10
N GLY A 151 21.10 -5.44 23.08
CA GLY A 151 21.33 -6.89 23.11
C GLY A 151 20.07 -7.75 23.01
N ILE A 152 18.95 -7.16 22.58
CA ILE A 152 17.72 -7.91 22.29
C ILE A 152 17.96 -8.80 21.07
N ALA A 153 17.55 -10.06 21.16
CA ALA A 153 17.72 -11.06 20.11
C ALA A 153 16.41 -11.72 19.70
N VAL A 154 16.43 -12.37 18.53
CA VAL A 154 15.32 -13.21 18.08
C VAL A 154 15.09 -14.34 19.08
N GLY A 155 13.82 -14.60 19.41
CA GLY A 155 13.41 -15.55 20.44
C GLY A 155 13.23 -14.97 21.84
N ASP A 156 13.67 -13.72 22.09
CA ASP A 156 13.38 -13.05 23.35
C ASP A 156 11.88 -12.87 23.54
N ARG A 157 11.39 -13.18 24.74
CA ARG A 157 9.99 -12.96 25.08
C ARG A 157 9.79 -11.53 25.57
N LEU A 158 8.92 -10.79 24.89
CA LEU A 158 8.48 -9.47 25.33
C LEU A 158 7.28 -9.63 26.26
N ARG A 159 7.46 -9.38 27.55
CA ARG A 159 6.44 -9.56 28.59
C ARG A 159 5.57 -8.32 28.82
N ALA A 160 6.15 -7.14 28.72
CA ALA A 160 5.42 -5.88 28.86
C ALA A 160 6.07 -4.74 28.07
N VAL A 161 5.26 -3.74 27.70
CA VAL A 161 5.67 -2.47 27.10
C VAL A 161 5.07 -1.36 27.94
N ASP A 162 5.89 -0.47 28.48
CA ASP A 162 5.50 0.62 29.39
C ASP A 162 4.61 0.12 30.55
N GLY A 163 5.01 -1.00 31.16
CA GLY A 163 4.28 -1.65 32.25
C GLY A 163 3.02 -2.40 31.83
N ARG A 164 2.60 -2.32 30.56
CA ARG A 164 1.42 -3.04 30.05
C ARG A 164 1.81 -4.42 29.56
N ALA A 165 1.27 -5.46 30.19
CA ALA A 165 1.51 -6.85 29.81
C ALA A 165 1.09 -7.11 28.36
N THR A 166 1.93 -7.83 27.62
CA THR A 166 1.68 -8.20 26.21
C THR A 166 0.94 -9.54 26.07
N ARG A 167 0.82 -10.30 27.16
CA ARG A 167 0.15 -11.59 27.18
C ARG A 167 -1.34 -11.42 26.88
N ASP A 168 -1.89 -12.33 26.08
CA ASP A 168 -3.32 -12.39 25.74
C ASP A 168 -3.84 -11.10 25.07
N ARG A 169 -2.94 -10.26 24.55
CA ARG A 169 -3.26 -9.07 23.76
C ARG A 169 -3.00 -9.28 22.27
N PRO A 170 -3.76 -8.61 21.40
CA PRO A 170 -3.43 -8.54 19.99
C PRO A 170 -2.00 -8.05 19.78
N VAL A 171 -1.24 -8.76 18.93
CA VAL A 171 0.14 -8.37 18.60
C VAL A 171 0.22 -6.95 18.03
N THR A 172 -0.85 -6.51 17.36
CA THR A 172 -1.01 -5.17 16.78
C THR A 172 -0.92 -4.08 17.84
N GLU A 173 -1.52 -4.26 19.01
CA GLU A 173 -1.40 -3.30 20.13
C GLU A 173 0.03 -3.21 20.64
N THR A 174 0.73 -4.35 20.70
CA THR A 174 2.14 -4.36 21.12
C THR A 174 3.00 -3.61 20.12
N VAL A 175 2.78 -3.83 18.82
CA VAL A 175 3.48 -3.11 17.75
C VAL A 175 3.20 -1.61 17.81
N ALA A 176 1.94 -1.21 18.01
CA ALA A 176 1.55 0.19 18.18
C ALA A 176 2.30 0.84 19.35
N ALA A 177 2.30 0.20 20.52
CA ALA A 177 3.02 0.69 21.70
C ALA A 177 4.53 0.85 21.45
N LEU A 178 5.15 -0.11 20.76
CA LEU A 178 6.58 -0.04 20.39
C LEU A 178 6.89 1.12 19.44
N ARG A 179 5.95 1.50 18.58
CA ARG A 179 6.03 2.66 17.69
C ARG A 179 5.62 3.97 18.37
N GLY A 180 5.01 3.87 19.55
CA GLY A 180 4.47 5.03 20.27
C GLY A 180 3.14 5.50 19.68
N GLU A 181 2.45 4.63 18.94
CA GLU A 181 1.08 4.84 18.49
C GLU A 181 0.13 4.60 19.67
N THR A 182 -0.73 5.56 19.96
CA THR A 182 -1.79 5.42 20.97
C THR A 182 -3.10 5.00 20.31
N HIS A 183 -4.02 4.45 21.11
CA HIS A 183 -5.39 4.11 20.65
C HIS A 183 -6.17 5.32 20.11
N ARG A 184 -5.70 6.55 20.38
CA ARG A 184 -6.26 7.81 19.88
C ARG A 184 -5.56 8.34 18.62
N GLY A 185 -4.68 7.55 18.00
CA GLY A 185 -3.96 7.94 16.78
C GLY A 185 -2.72 8.81 17.00
N ALA A 186 -2.52 9.36 18.21
CA ALA A 186 -1.32 10.14 18.51
C ALA A 186 -0.06 9.25 18.43
N ARG A 187 0.96 9.73 17.72
CA ARG A 187 2.25 9.06 17.53
C ARG A 187 3.35 9.75 18.32
N ALA A 188 4.15 8.96 19.03
CA ALA A 188 5.26 9.47 19.81
C ALA A 188 6.40 9.94 18.89
N ALA A 189 6.95 11.12 19.17
CA ALA A 189 8.06 11.67 18.42
C ALA A 189 9.35 10.83 18.58
N VAL A 190 10.31 11.07 17.67
CA VAL A 190 11.69 10.59 17.82
C VAL A 190 12.27 11.07 19.16
N GLY A 191 13.01 10.20 19.83
CA GLY A 191 13.61 10.45 21.15
C GLY A 191 12.74 10.01 22.32
N THR A 192 11.43 9.78 22.12
CA THR A 192 10.53 9.32 23.19
C THR A 192 10.95 7.94 23.72
N ALA A 193 10.92 7.78 25.05
CA ALA A 193 11.30 6.55 25.70
C ALA A 193 10.20 5.48 25.62
N VAL A 194 10.61 4.21 25.66
CA VAL A 194 9.75 3.05 25.86
C VAL A 194 10.47 2.04 26.73
N ARG A 195 9.80 1.56 27.78
CA ARG A 195 10.33 0.54 28.68
C ARG A 195 9.82 -0.83 28.24
N LEU A 196 10.74 -1.77 28.06
CA LEU A 196 10.45 -3.16 27.67
C LEU A 196 10.84 -4.10 28.81
N ASP A 197 9.94 -5.02 29.16
CA ASP A 197 10.25 -6.12 30.06
C ASP A 197 10.45 -7.39 29.24
N LEU A 198 11.63 -7.99 29.32
CA LEU A 198 12.09 -9.07 28.46
C LEU A 198 12.45 -10.32 29.26
N GLN A 199 12.43 -11.46 28.58
CA GLN A 199 12.84 -12.76 29.13
C GLN A 199 13.56 -13.61 28.08
N ARG A 200 14.70 -14.22 28.48
CA ARG A 200 15.47 -15.21 27.70
C ARG A 200 15.84 -16.37 28.62
N GLY A 201 15.21 -17.52 28.43
CA GLY A 201 15.24 -18.61 29.41
C GLY A 201 14.73 -18.13 30.77
N GLU A 202 15.51 -18.35 31.82
CA GLU A 202 15.19 -17.89 33.18
C GLU A 202 15.54 -16.41 33.43
N ARG A 203 16.42 -15.83 32.61
CA ARG A 203 16.84 -14.44 32.78
C ARG A 203 15.70 -13.49 32.42
N ARG A 204 15.38 -12.57 33.33
CA ARG A 204 14.45 -11.46 33.13
C ARG A 204 15.16 -10.14 33.31
N TRP A 205 14.84 -9.16 32.48
CA TRP A 205 15.38 -7.80 32.61
C TRP A 205 14.42 -6.78 32.02
N SER A 206 14.56 -5.53 32.48
CA SER A 206 13.90 -4.38 31.86
C SER A 206 14.95 -3.56 31.13
N VAL A 207 14.57 -2.93 30.03
CA VAL A 207 15.39 -1.95 29.32
C VAL A 207 14.54 -0.79 28.84
N THR A 208 15.04 0.43 29.00
CA THR A 208 14.44 1.63 28.41
C THR A 208 15.17 1.94 27.11
N LEU A 209 14.41 2.03 26.03
CA LEU A 209 14.91 2.37 24.70
C LEU A 209 14.32 3.71 24.26
N HIS A 210 15.07 4.45 23.45
CA HIS A 210 14.57 5.66 22.80
C HIS A 210 14.14 5.34 21.37
N ARG A 211 12.95 5.80 20.99
CA ARG A 211 12.45 5.63 19.62
C ARG A 211 13.30 6.47 18.67
N VAL A 212 13.67 5.88 17.54
CA VAL A 212 14.42 6.57 16.48
C VAL A 212 13.70 6.37 15.15
N ARG A 213 14.11 7.13 14.13
CA ARG A 213 13.60 6.96 12.76
C ARG A 213 14.36 5.84 12.06
N LEU A 214 13.62 4.91 11.49
CA LEU A 214 14.11 3.60 11.10
C LEU A 214 13.60 3.19 9.73
N ARG A 215 14.35 2.37 8.99
CA ARG A 215 13.92 1.87 7.67
C ARG A 215 13.25 0.50 7.77
N THR A 216 12.20 0.33 6.97
CA THR A 216 11.54 -0.96 6.70
C THR A 216 12.09 -1.50 5.38
N PRO A 217 12.49 -2.79 5.32
CA PRO A 217 12.74 -3.44 4.05
C PRO A 217 11.40 -3.66 3.32
N ASN A 218 11.06 -2.75 2.40
CA ASN A 218 9.78 -2.80 1.67
C ASN A 218 9.76 -3.88 0.59
N VAL A 219 10.94 -4.30 0.12
CA VAL A 219 11.12 -5.40 -0.84
C VAL A 219 11.95 -6.50 -0.18
N VAL A 220 11.40 -7.70 -0.14
CA VAL A 220 12.07 -8.90 0.37
C VAL A 220 12.12 -9.93 -0.74
N THR A 221 13.27 -10.58 -0.91
CA THR A 221 13.47 -11.61 -1.93
C THR A 221 13.85 -12.94 -1.28
N ASP A 222 13.23 -14.03 -1.73
CA ASP A 222 13.62 -15.39 -1.36
C ASP A 222 13.30 -16.39 -2.49
N ARG A 223 13.60 -17.67 -2.25
CA ARG A 223 13.29 -18.78 -3.18
C ARG A 223 12.50 -19.86 -2.46
N PRO A 224 11.15 -19.81 -2.49
CA PRO A 224 10.31 -20.71 -1.69
C PRO A 224 10.31 -22.18 -2.12
N ALA A 225 10.97 -22.52 -3.24
CA ALA A 225 11.15 -23.90 -3.70
C ALA A 225 12.65 -24.29 -3.80
N GLY A 226 13.48 -23.71 -2.94
CA GLY A 226 14.91 -24.01 -2.89
C GLY A 226 15.75 -23.22 -3.89
N PRO A 227 17.07 -23.47 -3.95
CA PRO A 227 18.03 -22.66 -4.70
C PRO A 227 17.72 -22.48 -6.19
N HIS A 228 17.11 -23.50 -6.81
CA HIS A 228 16.74 -23.51 -8.23
C HIS A 228 15.27 -23.12 -8.48
N GLY A 229 14.50 -22.88 -7.42
CA GLY A 229 13.10 -22.47 -7.51
C GLY A 229 12.91 -21.03 -7.99
N PRO A 230 11.65 -20.60 -8.16
CA PRO A 230 11.34 -19.23 -8.53
C PRO A 230 11.87 -18.22 -7.51
N THR A 231 12.26 -17.06 -8.03
CA THR A 231 12.57 -15.92 -7.16
C THR A 231 11.27 -15.23 -6.81
N ARG A 232 10.92 -15.23 -5.53
CA ARG A 232 9.79 -14.47 -5.00
C ARG A 232 10.28 -13.08 -4.62
N VAL A 233 9.59 -12.06 -5.13
CA VAL A 233 9.78 -10.64 -4.79
C VAL A 233 8.53 -10.20 -4.05
N LYS A 234 8.62 -10.07 -2.73
CA LYS A 234 7.51 -9.59 -1.90
C LYS A 234 7.64 -8.08 -1.70
N ILE A 235 6.58 -7.35 -2.04
CA ILE A 235 6.49 -5.90 -1.85
C ILE A 235 5.46 -5.64 -0.75
N ALA A 236 5.91 -5.10 0.38
CA ALA A 236 5.03 -4.77 1.50
C ALA A 236 4.26 -3.46 1.26
N SER A 237 4.90 -2.47 0.64
CA SER A 237 4.32 -1.20 0.23
C SER A 237 5.18 -0.54 -0.85
N PHE A 238 4.58 0.37 -1.64
CA PHE A 238 5.28 1.18 -2.63
C PHE A 238 5.87 2.43 -1.98
N ALA A 239 6.98 2.26 -1.28
CA ALA A 239 7.75 3.37 -0.73
C ALA A 239 8.96 3.70 -1.62
N ARG A 240 9.59 4.85 -1.39
CA ARG A 240 10.69 5.37 -2.20
C ARG A 240 11.81 4.35 -2.40
N GLY A 241 12.18 4.10 -3.65
CA GLY A 241 13.20 3.14 -4.06
C GLY A 241 12.73 1.69 -4.21
N THR A 242 11.42 1.43 -4.12
CA THR A 242 10.82 0.10 -4.36
C THR A 242 11.05 -0.34 -5.80
N GLY A 243 10.81 0.53 -6.79
CA GLY A 243 11.00 0.21 -8.20
C GLY A 243 12.44 -0.24 -8.51
N ASP A 244 13.42 0.48 -7.98
CA ASP A 244 14.84 0.14 -8.12
C ASP A 244 15.21 -1.18 -7.44
N ALA A 245 14.66 -1.43 -6.25
CA ALA A 245 14.88 -2.67 -5.53
C ALA A 245 14.31 -3.88 -6.29
N VAL A 246 13.11 -3.74 -6.86
CA VAL A 246 12.50 -4.77 -7.72
C VAL A 246 13.31 -4.97 -8.98
N ARG A 247 13.72 -3.90 -9.66
CA ARG A 247 14.55 -4.00 -10.88
C ARG A 247 15.87 -4.73 -10.60
N ARG A 248 16.51 -4.48 -9.46
CA ARG A 248 17.70 -5.24 -9.02
C ARG A 248 17.38 -6.71 -8.74
N ALA A 249 16.25 -7.01 -8.10
CA ALA A 249 15.83 -8.38 -7.83
C ALA A 249 15.56 -9.17 -9.12
N VAL A 250 14.86 -8.56 -10.08
CA VAL A 250 14.57 -9.15 -11.40
C VAL A 250 15.86 -9.45 -12.18
N ARG A 251 16.83 -8.53 -12.16
CA ARG A 251 18.15 -8.77 -12.80
C ARG A 251 18.95 -9.91 -12.17
N ARG A 252 18.75 -10.20 -10.88
CA ARG A 252 19.44 -11.29 -10.15
C ARG A 252 18.64 -12.60 -10.11
N ALA A 253 17.43 -12.61 -10.67
CA ALA A 253 16.59 -13.78 -10.69
C ALA A 253 17.20 -14.88 -11.56
N SER A 254 16.94 -16.14 -11.20
CA SER A 254 17.38 -17.27 -12.01
C SER A 254 16.71 -17.23 -13.37
N PRO A 255 17.45 -17.38 -14.48
CA PRO A 255 16.87 -17.40 -15.82
C PRO A 255 15.88 -18.56 -16.02
N HIS A 256 16.02 -19.64 -15.26
CA HIS A 256 15.22 -20.86 -15.39
C HIS A 256 14.08 -20.98 -14.35
N GLY A 257 14.06 -20.13 -13.33
CA GLY A 257 13.13 -20.27 -12.20
C GLY A 257 11.84 -19.47 -12.32
N GLY A 258 11.82 -18.41 -13.15
CA GLY A 258 10.71 -17.46 -13.20
C GLY A 258 10.58 -16.60 -11.93
N LEU A 259 9.54 -15.78 -11.91
CA LEU A 259 9.29 -14.75 -10.89
C LEU A 259 7.91 -14.91 -10.25
N LEU A 260 7.88 -14.82 -8.92
CA LEU A 260 6.66 -14.65 -8.14
C LEU A 260 6.64 -13.22 -7.57
N LEU A 261 5.76 -12.36 -8.04
CA LEU A 261 5.55 -11.03 -7.46
C LEU A 261 4.47 -11.12 -6.38
N ASP A 262 4.84 -11.03 -5.10
CA ASP A 262 3.90 -11.15 -3.98
C ASP A 262 3.43 -9.78 -3.48
N LEU A 263 2.18 -9.44 -3.80
CA LEU A 263 1.48 -8.21 -3.43
C LEU A 263 0.38 -8.45 -2.37
N ARG A 264 0.31 -9.64 -1.79
CA ARG A 264 -0.65 -9.98 -0.73
C ARG A 264 -0.45 -9.09 0.49
N GLY A 265 -1.54 -8.48 0.96
CA GLY A 265 -1.54 -7.51 2.06
C GLY A 265 -0.87 -6.16 1.75
N ASN A 266 -0.50 -5.91 0.49
CA ASN A 266 0.10 -4.63 0.09
C ASN A 266 -1.00 -3.60 -0.16
N THR A 267 -1.08 -2.61 0.73
CA THR A 267 -2.13 -1.59 0.68
C THR A 267 -1.87 -0.49 -0.36
N GLY A 268 -0.75 -0.52 -1.08
CA GLY A 268 -0.37 0.47 -2.08
C GLY A 268 0.82 1.34 -1.64
N GLY A 269 0.75 2.64 -1.93
CA GLY A 269 1.84 3.61 -1.75
C GLY A 269 2.07 4.43 -3.01
N LEU A 270 3.26 5.00 -3.17
CA LEU A 270 3.62 5.89 -4.26
C LEU A 270 3.32 5.26 -5.64
N VAL A 271 2.50 5.96 -6.43
CA VAL A 271 2.14 5.56 -7.80
C VAL A 271 3.38 5.50 -8.69
N THR A 272 4.28 6.47 -8.52
CA THR A 272 5.55 6.54 -9.25
C THR A 272 6.40 5.29 -9.02
N GLU A 273 6.41 4.75 -7.79
CA GLU A 273 7.12 3.51 -7.46
C GLU A 273 6.42 2.28 -8.02
N ALA A 274 5.09 2.26 -8.09
CA ALA A 274 4.36 1.20 -8.77
C ALA A 274 4.59 1.20 -10.29
N VAL A 275 4.62 2.37 -10.92
CA VAL A 275 4.98 2.53 -12.34
C VAL A 275 6.43 2.11 -12.59
N ALA A 276 7.38 2.56 -11.76
CA ALA A 276 8.78 2.15 -11.84
C ALA A 276 8.95 0.63 -11.64
N THR A 277 8.12 0.03 -10.78
CA THR A 277 8.05 -1.43 -10.61
C THR A 277 7.51 -2.11 -11.87
N ALA A 278 6.46 -1.57 -12.51
CA ALA A 278 5.95 -2.09 -13.78
C ALA A 278 7.03 -2.08 -14.87
N SER A 279 7.85 -1.02 -14.94
CA SER A 279 9.00 -0.90 -15.84
C SER A 279 10.08 -1.98 -15.63
N ALA A 280 10.10 -2.69 -14.51
CA ALA A 280 11.00 -3.83 -14.32
C ALA A 280 10.56 -5.07 -15.12
N PHE A 281 9.28 -5.15 -15.49
CA PHE A 281 8.66 -6.31 -16.15
C PHE A 281 8.16 -5.99 -17.57
N LEU A 282 8.03 -4.72 -17.92
CA LEU A 282 7.51 -4.24 -19.21
C LEU A 282 8.61 -3.51 -20.00
N ASP A 283 8.56 -3.61 -21.33
CA ASP A 283 9.43 -2.85 -22.23
C ASP A 283 8.68 -1.62 -22.80
N GLY A 284 8.27 -0.74 -21.90
CA GLY A 284 7.42 0.40 -22.23
C GLY A 284 5.91 0.09 -22.34
N GLY A 285 5.16 1.12 -22.73
CA GLY A 285 3.71 1.06 -22.93
C GLY A 285 2.88 1.56 -21.74
N LEU A 286 1.57 1.63 -21.94
CA LEU A 286 0.61 2.18 -20.97
C LEU A 286 0.53 1.31 -19.71
N VAL A 287 0.63 1.93 -18.54
CA VAL A 287 0.45 1.29 -17.22
C VAL A 287 -0.92 1.62 -16.65
N ALA A 288 -1.33 2.88 -16.70
CA ALA A 288 -2.65 3.31 -16.28
C ALA A 288 -3.01 4.66 -16.90
N THR A 289 -4.30 4.96 -16.95
CA THR A 289 -4.78 6.33 -17.16
C THR A 289 -5.47 6.82 -15.90
N TYR A 290 -5.51 8.12 -15.69
CA TYR A 290 -6.25 8.72 -14.58
C TYR A 290 -6.85 10.05 -15.00
N ASP A 291 -8.01 10.37 -14.44
CA ASP A 291 -8.64 11.67 -14.64
C ASP A 291 -8.19 12.63 -13.53
N MET A 292 -7.84 13.85 -13.89
CA MET A 292 -7.61 14.93 -12.95
C MET A 292 -8.31 16.18 -13.46
N ARG A 293 -9.34 16.65 -12.73
CA ARG A 293 -10.10 17.87 -13.07
C ARG A 293 -10.64 17.87 -14.52
N GLY A 294 -11.13 16.72 -14.99
CA GLY A 294 -11.67 16.56 -16.35
C GLY A 294 -10.61 16.38 -17.45
N ALA A 295 -9.32 16.44 -17.12
CA ALA A 295 -8.24 16.11 -18.04
C ALA A 295 -7.74 14.68 -17.79
N GLN A 296 -7.85 13.83 -18.81
CA GLN A 296 -7.28 12.49 -18.77
C GLN A 296 -5.76 12.56 -18.91
N ARG A 297 -5.06 11.81 -18.06
CA ARG A 297 -3.60 11.66 -18.03
C ARG A 297 -3.24 10.19 -18.17
N ALA A 298 -2.03 9.92 -18.61
CA ALA A 298 -1.52 8.57 -18.82
C ALA A 298 -0.16 8.38 -18.12
N LEU A 299 0.04 7.18 -17.58
CA LEU A 299 1.28 6.73 -16.97
C LEU A 299 1.86 5.62 -17.83
N TYR A 300 3.14 5.72 -18.16
CA TYR A 300 3.83 4.79 -19.04
C TYR A 300 4.98 4.10 -18.31
N ALA A 301 5.20 2.83 -18.64
CA ALA A 301 6.41 2.12 -18.26
C ALA A 301 7.60 2.67 -19.06
N GLU A 302 8.77 2.63 -18.46
CA GLU A 302 10.04 2.84 -19.14
C GLU A 302 10.41 1.57 -19.94
N ARG A 303 11.26 1.74 -20.95
CA ARG A 303 11.85 0.63 -21.71
C ARG A 303 12.95 -0.09 -20.90
N GLY A 304 13.30 -1.30 -21.32
CA GLY A 304 14.39 -2.10 -20.75
C GLY A 304 13.98 -3.04 -19.62
N GLY A 305 12.69 -3.27 -19.40
CA GLY A 305 12.19 -4.28 -18.46
C GLY A 305 12.39 -5.71 -18.97
N ASN A 306 12.39 -6.67 -18.05
CA ASN A 306 12.51 -8.08 -18.41
C ASN A 306 11.14 -8.64 -18.77
N THR A 307 10.89 -8.81 -20.07
CA THR A 307 9.67 -9.40 -20.62
C THR A 307 9.75 -10.91 -20.84
N ARG A 308 10.95 -11.50 -20.69
CA ARG A 308 11.21 -12.91 -21.05
C ARG A 308 10.98 -13.89 -19.90
N LEU A 309 11.27 -13.49 -18.66
CA LEU A 309 11.07 -14.39 -17.51
C LEU A 309 9.59 -14.63 -17.28
N PRO A 310 9.15 -15.89 -17.10
CA PRO A 310 7.80 -16.19 -16.64
C PRO A 310 7.48 -15.43 -15.34
N LEU A 311 6.28 -14.86 -15.25
CA LEU A 311 5.87 -14.03 -14.13
C LEU A 311 4.45 -14.40 -13.69
N VAL A 312 4.30 -14.63 -12.39
CA VAL A 312 3.01 -14.78 -11.72
C VAL A 312 2.91 -13.75 -10.60
N VAL A 313 1.76 -13.07 -10.50
CA VAL A 313 1.46 -12.10 -9.43
C VAL A 313 0.54 -12.77 -8.41
N LEU A 314 0.92 -12.71 -7.13
CA LEU A 314 0.11 -13.16 -6.00
C LEU A 314 -0.62 -11.97 -5.38
N VAL A 315 -1.93 -12.07 -5.26
CA VAL A 315 -2.80 -11.02 -4.70
C VAL A 315 -3.79 -11.57 -3.68
N ASP A 316 -4.33 -10.69 -2.84
CA ASP A 316 -5.46 -10.99 -1.95
C ASP A 316 -6.33 -9.75 -1.71
N GLY A 317 -7.37 -9.89 -0.89
CA GLY A 317 -8.24 -8.76 -0.51
C GLY A 317 -7.54 -7.63 0.27
N GLY A 318 -6.27 -7.79 0.64
CA GLY A 318 -5.44 -6.73 1.20
C GLY A 318 -4.60 -5.99 0.15
N THR A 319 -4.52 -6.51 -1.09
CA THR A 319 -3.93 -5.81 -2.24
C THR A 319 -4.81 -4.62 -2.62
N MET A 320 -4.27 -3.40 -2.58
CA MET A 320 -5.05 -2.17 -2.75
C MET A 320 -4.30 -1.10 -3.55
N SER A 321 -5.03 -0.19 -4.21
CA SER A 321 -4.52 1.10 -4.70
C SER A 321 -3.37 0.92 -5.70
N ALA A 322 -2.20 1.52 -5.48
CA ALA A 322 -1.05 1.38 -6.38
C ALA A 322 -0.64 -0.09 -6.65
N ALA A 323 -0.92 -1.01 -5.73
CA ALA A 323 -0.73 -2.45 -5.95
C ALA A 323 -1.73 -3.02 -6.96
N GLU A 324 -2.98 -2.57 -6.93
CA GLU A 324 -4.01 -2.93 -7.91
C GLU A 324 -3.71 -2.32 -9.28
N LEU A 325 -3.18 -1.09 -9.31
CA LEU A 325 -2.70 -0.45 -10.54
C LEU A 325 -1.60 -1.29 -11.21
N LEU A 326 -0.57 -1.70 -10.46
CA LEU A 326 0.48 -2.58 -10.99
C LEU A 326 -0.09 -3.93 -11.44
N THR A 327 -0.97 -4.54 -10.63
CA THR A 327 -1.58 -5.84 -10.94
C THR A 327 -2.38 -5.75 -12.25
N GLY A 328 -3.28 -4.77 -12.37
CA GLY A 328 -4.08 -4.55 -13.56
C GLY A 328 -3.25 -4.25 -14.80
N ALA A 329 -2.17 -3.48 -14.66
CA ALA A 329 -1.25 -3.19 -15.76
C ALA A 329 -0.54 -4.44 -16.29
N LEU A 330 -0.05 -5.30 -15.39
CA LEU A 330 0.62 -6.53 -15.78
C LEU A 330 -0.36 -7.55 -16.36
N GLN A 331 -1.58 -7.63 -15.82
CA GLN A 331 -2.62 -8.53 -16.29
C GLN A 331 -3.14 -8.12 -17.67
N ASP A 332 -3.56 -6.85 -17.86
CA ASP A 332 -4.12 -6.37 -19.13
C ASP A 332 -3.16 -6.48 -20.29
N ARG A 333 -1.86 -6.37 -20.00
CA ARG A 333 -0.82 -6.47 -21.02
C ARG A 333 -0.39 -7.92 -21.28
N GLY A 334 -1.08 -8.90 -20.70
CA GLY A 334 -0.73 -10.32 -20.80
C GLY A 334 0.67 -10.63 -20.27
N ARG A 335 1.24 -9.77 -19.42
CA ARG A 335 2.62 -9.91 -18.93
C ARG A 335 2.72 -10.92 -17.81
N ALA A 336 1.67 -11.06 -16.99
CA ALA A 336 1.67 -11.97 -15.87
C ALA A 336 0.30 -12.65 -15.71
N VAL A 337 0.33 -13.86 -15.15
CA VAL A 337 -0.89 -14.51 -14.64
C VAL A 337 -1.08 -14.07 -13.18
N VAL A 338 -2.27 -13.60 -12.85
CA VAL A 338 -2.66 -13.17 -11.50
C VAL A 338 -3.35 -14.32 -10.78
N VAL A 339 -2.86 -14.66 -9.59
CA VAL A 339 -3.33 -15.80 -8.78
C VAL A 339 -3.65 -15.32 -7.36
N GLY A 340 -4.81 -15.69 -6.83
CA GLY A 340 -5.19 -15.37 -5.45
C GLY A 340 -6.67 -15.10 -5.28
N SER A 341 -7.04 -14.10 -4.47
CA SER A 341 -8.43 -13.65 -4.30
C SER A 341 -8.63 -12.23 -4.86
N PRO A 342 -9.88 -11.82 -5.14
CA PRO A 342 -10.18 -10.46 -5.59
C PRO A 342 -9.54 -9.40 -4.70
N THR A 343 -8.96 -8.38 -5.32
CA THR A 343 -8.30 -7.28 -4.61
C THR A 343 -9.33 -6.30 -4.04
N PHE A 344 -8.85 -5.31 -3.30
CA PHE A 344 -9.70 -4.49 -2.44
C PHE A 344 -10.69 -3.57 -3.18
N GLY A 345 -10.31 -2.99 -4.32
CA GLY A 345 -11.16 -2.11 -5.12
C GLY A 345 -11.04 -0.62 -4.80
N LYS A 346 -9.83 -0.10 -4.59
CA LYS A 346 -9.59 1.34 -4.43
C LYS A 346 -9.09 1.95 -5.74
N GLY A 347 -10.01 2.47 -6.55
CA GLY A 347 -9.75 3.07 -7.87
C GLY A 347 -9.50 4.59 -7.87
N SER A 348 -9.73 5.25 -6.74
CA SER A 348 -9.58 6.70 -6.56
C SER A 348 -8.13 7.18 -6.54
N VAL A 349 -7.86 8.35 -7.10
CA VAL A 349 -6.58 9.09 -6.99
C VAL A 349 -6.75 10.21 -5.99
N GLN A 350 -5.81 10.33 -5.04
CA GLN A 350 -5.79 11.42 -4.06
C GLN A 350 -4.69 12.42 -4.36
N MET A 351 -4.95 13.70 -4.08
CA MET A 351 -3.95 14.75 -4.19
C MET A 351 -3.85 15.53 -2.87
N PRO A 352 -2.65 15.62 -2.27
CA PRO A 352 -2.43 16.45 -1.10
C PRO A 352 -2.40 17.94 -1.47
N SER A 353 -2.99 18.79 -0.64
CA SER A 353 -2.92 20.24 -0.68
C SER A 353 -2.78 20.83 0.72
N ARG A 354 -1.84 21.76 0.89
CA ARG A 354 -1.64 22.46 2.16
C ARG A 354 -2.78 23.45 2.41
N LEU A 355 -3.23 23.50 3.65
CA LEU A 355 -4.17 24.47 4.19
C LEU A 355 -3.41 25.60 4.90
N PRO A 356 -4.07 26.75 5.20
CA PRO A 356 -3.39 27.91 5.77
C PRO A 356 -2.73 27.68 7.14
N ASP A 357 -3.25 26.75 7.95
CA ASP A 357 -2.67 26.35 9.24
C ASP A 357 -1.51 25.33 9.12
N GLY A 358 -1.07 25.04 7.89
CA GLY A 358 -0.01 24.06 7.61
C GLY A 358 -0.49 22.60 7.58
N SER A 359 -1.75 22.32 7.94
CA SER A 359 -2.35 21.01 7.75
C SER A 359 -2.48 20.67 6.27
N VAL A 360 -2.75 19.40 5.95
CA VAL A 360 -2.83 18.91 4.57
C VAL A 360 -4.14 18.21 4.33
N ALA A 361 -4.91 18.73 3.37
CA ALA A 361 -6.06 18.04 2.81
C ALA A 361 -5.62 17.09 1.70
N GLU A 362 -5.78 15.79 1.91
CA GLU A 362 -5.60 14.77 0.90
C GLU A 362 -6.96 14.39 0.32
N LEU A 363 -7.27 14.95 -0.86
CA LEU A 363 -8.62 14.87 -1.44
C LEU A 363 -8.66 14.00 -2.68
N THR A 364 -9.77 13.28 -2.90
CA THR A 364 -10.01 12.55 -4.13
C THR A 364 -10.14 13.52 -5.31
N VAL A 365 -9.30 13.36 -6.33
CA VAL A 365 -9.29 14.23 -7.53
C VAL A 365 -9.72 13.54 -8.82
N GLY A 366 -9.95 12.22 -8.76
CA GLY A 366 -10.41 11.42 -9.87
C GLY A 366 -10.20 9.94 -9.64
N HIS A 367 -10.27 9.17 -10.72
CA HIS A 367 -10.15 7.72 -10.71
C HIS A 367 -9.13 7.28 -11.75
N TYR A 368 -8.45 6.17 -11.50
CA TYR A 368 -7.59 5.55 -12.50
C TYR A 368 -8.27 4.37 -13.18
N ARG A 369 -7.80 4.07 -14.39
CA ARG A 369 -8.20 2.94 -15.21
C ARG A 369 -6.97 2.13 -15.61
N THR A 370 -7.13 0.82 -15.65
CA THR A 370 -6.09 -0.09 -16.15
C THR A 370 -5.92 0.06 -17.67
N PRO A 371 -4.88 -0.52 -18.30
CA PRO A 371 -4.65 -0.37 -19.74
C PRO A 371 -5.81 -0.80 -20.65
N SER A 372 -6.62 -1.77 -20.23
CA SER A 372 -7.84 -2.20 -20.95
C SER A 372 -9.06 -1.30 -20.69
N GLY A 373 -8.91 -0.23 -19.88
CA GLY A 373 -9.96 0.71 -19.53
C GLY A 373 -10.83 0.32 -18.33
N ARG A 374 -10.49 -0.79 -17.62
CA ARG A 374 -11.26 -1.26 -16.46
C ARG A 374 -11.19 -0.25 -15.32
N ILE A 375 -12.35 -0.03 -14.71
CA ILE A 375 -12.50 0.74 -13.47
C ILE A 375 -12.24 -0.21 -12.30
N VAL A 376 -11.39 0.18 -11.36
CA VAL A 376 -11.02 -0.64 -10.21
C VAL A 376 -11.90 -0.36 -8.99
N ASP A 377 -12.50 0.82 -8.91
CA ASP A 377 -13.26 1.25 -7.73
C ASP A 377 -14.44 0.30 -7.44
N ASP A 378 -14.61 -0.07 -6.16
CA ASP A 378 -15.58 -1.05 -5.63
C ASP A 378 -15.43 -2.51 -6.08
N ALA A 379 -14.85 -2.76 -7.26
CA ALA A 379 -14.78 -4.11 -7.85
C ALA A 379 -13.44 -4.80 -7.59
N GLY A 380 -12.34 -4.04 -7.53
CA GLY A 380 -10.99 -4.59 -7.50
C GLY A 380 -10.58 -5.23 -8.83
N ILE A 381 -9.43 -5.89 -8.80
CA ILE A 381 -8.90 -6.75 -9.85
C ILE A 381 -9.29 -8.18 -9.53
N THR A 382 -9.97 -8.83 -10.47
CA THR A 382 -10.26 -10.27 -10.40
C THR A 382 -9.04 -11.05 -10.90
N PRO A 383 -8.47 -11.97 -10.11
CA PRO A 383 -7.36 -12.83 -10.54
C PRO A 383 -7.75 -13.72 -11.73
N ASP A 384 -6.78 -14.05 -12.58
CA ASP A 384 -6.97 -15.04 -13.65
C ASP A 384 -7.24 -16.44 -13.08
N LEU A 385 -6.66 -16.74 -11.91
CA LEU A 385 -6.92 -17.95 -11.15
C LEU A 385 -7.31 -17.61 -9.71
N VAL A 386 -8.59 -17.77 -9.40
CA VAL A 386 -9.10 -17.57 -8.04
C VAL A 386 -8.75 -18.76 -7.16
N VAL A 387 -8.01 -18.51 -6.08
CA VAL A 387 -7.54 -19.50 -5.10
C VAL A 387 -7.68 -18.93 -3.69
N GLY A 388 -8.45 -19.62 -2.84
CA GLY A 388 -8.53 -19.30 -1.41
C GLY A 388 -7.28 -19.78 -0.66
N ASP A 389 -7.10 -21.09 -0.57
CA ASP A 389 -5.98 -21.69 0.17
C ASP A 389 -4.82 -22.10 -0.75
N HIS A 390 -3.60 -21.94 -0.24
CA HIS A 390 -2.37 -22.34 -0.92
C HIS A 390 -2.11 -21.65 -2.27
N ALA A 391 -2.52 -20.38 -2.41
CA ALA A 391 -2.29 -19.55 -3.60
C ALA A 391 -0.84 -19.60 -4.09
N GLU A 392 0.14 -19.57 -3.19
CA GLU A 392 1.57 -19.67 -3.55
C GLU A 392 1.92 -21.01 -4.21
N ARG A 393 1.38 -22.13 -3.71
CA ARG A 393 1.61 -23.45 -4.32
C ARG A 393 1.03 -23.48 -5.73
N ARG A 394 -0.19 -22.96 -5.92
CA ARG A 394 -0.84 -22.88 -7.23
C ARG A 394 -0.09 -21.97 -8.20
N ALA A 395 0.37 -20.81 -7.73
CA ALA A 395 1.19 -19.89 -8.51
C ALA A 395 2.48 -20.55 -9.01
N ARG A 396 3.14 -21.38 -8.19
CA ARG A 396 4.32 -22.16 -8.64
C ARG A 396 3.97 -23.16 -9.74
N THR A 397 2.83 -23.85 -9.64
CA THR A 397 2.35 -24.76 -10.69
C THR A 397 2.07 -24.02 -12.00
N VAL A 398 1.42 -22.86 -11.93
CA VAL A 398 1.19 -21.99 -13.09
C VAL A 398 2.54 -21.58 -13.71
N LEU A 399 3.45 -21.10 -12.87
CA LEU A 399 4.77 -20.63 -13.31
C LEU A 399 5.59 -21.73 -13.99
N SER A 400 5.55 -22.97 -13.51
CA SER A 400 6.22 -24.09 -14.17
C SER A 400 5.63 -24.40 -15.55
N GLY A 401 4.32 -24.22 -15.73
CA GLY A 401 3.67 -24.36 -17.04
C GLY A 401 4.08 -23.26 -18.02
N LEU A 402 4.23 -22.02 -17.55
CA LEU A 402 4.69 -20.89 -18.36
C LEU A 402 6.14 -21.03 -18.82
N GLY A 403 7.00 -21.66 -18.01
CA GLY A 403 8.41 -21.86 -18.32
C GLY A 403 8.71 -23.04 -19.25
N ALA A 404 7.78 -23.99 -19.41
CA ALA A 404 7.97 -25.20 -20.21
C ALA A 404 7.72 -25.00 -21.72
N GLY A 405 7.21 -23.83 -22.13
CA GLY A 405 6.87 -23.51 -23.52
C GLY A 405 7.79 -22.48 -24.19
N ALA A 406 8.94 -22.16 -23.60
CA ALA A 406 9.88 -21.13 -24.07
C ALA A 406 11.18 -21.72 -24.61
#